data_AF-A0A812U9M8-F1
#
_entry.id   AF-A0A812U9M8-F1
#
_cell.length_a   1.000
_cell.length_b   1.000
_cell.length_c   1.000
_cell.angle_alpha   90.00
_cell.angle_beta   90.00
_cell.angle_gamma   90.00
#
_symmetry.space_group_name_H-M   'P 1'
#
loop_
_entity.id
_entity.type
_entity.pdbx_description
1 polymer ?
#
loop_
_entity_poly.entity_id
_entity_poly.type
_entity_poly.pdbx_seq_one_letter_code
_entity_poly.pdbx_strand_id
1 'polypeptide(L)'
;MACLLSLKVRANAETPADARQAKVFGAEGIGLVRTEHMFFDGQRIVAMRQMILATDESDRRQALDKLLVMQRQDIIELFQIMDGNPVTVRLLDPPLHEFIPHTEAEMTLVAKAAGVPLERVRRRAAELQEANPMLGHRGCRLAITYPEICEMQARAIFEAAAEVGRSSKKQPVAEVMVPLVATTEELKLLKGVIDKTA
;
A
#
# COMPACT_ATOMS: atom_id res chain seq x y z
N MET A 1 21.92 14.76 28.65
CA MET A 1 20.90 13.82 29.19
C MET A 1 21.04 12.52 28.43
N ALA A 2 21.64 11.50 29.04
CA ALA A 2 21.64 10.15 28.47
C ALA A 2 20.24 9.56 28.66
N CYS A 3 19.56 9.20 27.58
CA CYS A 3 18.25 8.58 27.63
C CYS A 3 18.38 7.19 28.25
N LEU A 4 17.70 6.93 29.37
CA LEU A 4 17.69 5.66 30.11
C LEU A 4 16.82 4.56 29.45
N LEU A 5 16.29 4.79 28.25
CA LEU A 5 15.37 3.88 27.57
C LEU A 5 16.14 2.93 26.65
N SER A 6 16.00 1.62 26.89
CA SER A 6 16.58 0.56 26.05
C SER A 6 15.75 0.25 24.79
N LEU A 7 14.46 0.64 24.79
CA LEU A 7 13.55 0.47 23.66
C LEU A 7 13.42 1.77 22.87
N LYS A 8 13.57 1.66 21.55
CA LYS A 8 13.26 2.77 20.64
C LYS A 8 11.76 2.96 20.51
N VAL A 9 11.31 4.21 20.38
CA VAL A 9 9.90 4.53 20.18
C VAL A 9 9.68 5.02 18.75
N ARG A 10 8.93 4.24 17.95
CA ARG A 10 8.51 4.60 16.59
C ARG A 10 7.00 4.83 16.55
N ALA A 11 6.54 5.62 15.60
CA ALA A 11 5.12 5.93 15.44
C ALA A 11 4.42 5.03 14.41
N ASN A 12 3.11 4.90 14.56
CA ASN A 12 2.22 4.53 13.45
C ASN A 12 1.76 5.85 12.81
N ALA A 13 2.09 6.06 11.55
CA ALA A 13 1.77 7.31 10.86
C ALA A 13 1.63 7.05 9.36
N GLU A 14 0.45 7.34 8.81
CA GLU A 14 0.17 7.14 7.39
C GLU A 14 0.21 8.45 6.59
N THR A 15 -0.06 9.59 7.24
CA THR A 15 -0.11 10.89 6.56
C THR A 15 1.09 11.79 6.91
N PRO A 16 1.41 12.78 6.06
CA PRO A 16 2.40 13.80 6.36
C PRO A 16 2.12 14.56 7.67
N ALA A 17 0.85 14.78 8.01
CA ALA A 17 0.47 15.44 9.25
C ALA A 17 0.83 14.59 10.47
N ASP A 18 0.49 13.30 10.44
CA ASP A 18 0.81 12.35 11.51
C ASP A 18 2.32 12.18 11.68
N ALA A 19 3.05 12.07 10.57
CA ALA A 19 4.50 11.94 10.58
C ALA A 19 5.19 13.18 11.19
N ARG A 20 4.74 14.39 10.86
CA ARG A 20 5.25 15.62 11.48
C ARG A 20 4.96 15.66 12.97
N GLN A 21 3.74 15.32 13.37
CA GLN A 21 3.34 15.31 14.78
C GLN A 21 4.14 14.27 15.58
N ALA A 22 4.35 13.07 15.03
CA ALA A 22 5.18 12.03 15.63
C ALA A 22 6.62 12.51 15.85
N LYS A 23 7.20 13.22 14.88
CA LYS A 23 8.54 13.79 14.98
C LYS A 23 8.64 14.86 16.07
N VAL A 24 7.63 15.71 16.21
CA VAL A 24 7.54 16.72 17.29
C VAL A 24 7.54 16.05 18.67
N PHE A 25 6.88 14.90 18.81
CA PHE A 25 6.88 14.11 20.05
C PHE A 25 8.14 13.25 20.26
N GLY A 26 9.12 13.33 19.36
CA GLY A 26 10.41 12.64 19.50
C GLY A 26 10.42 11.20 19.00
N ALA A 27 9.48 10.80 18.13
CA ALA A 27 9.51 9.49 17.51
C ALA A 27 10.80 9.27 16.70
N GLU A 28 11.43 8.11 16.89
CA GLU A 28 12.69 7.70 16.27
C GLU A 28 12.48 7.04 14.89
N GLY A 29 11.36 7.34 14.23
CA GLY A 29 10.96 6.77 12.95
C GLY A 29 9.48 6.35 12.94
N ILE A 30 9.05 5.79 11.82
CA ILE A 30 7.70 5.24 11.63
C ILE A 30 7.80 3.72 11.59
N GLY A 31 7.19 3.02 12.55
CA GLY A 31 7.21 1.56 12.65
C GLY A 31 6.10 0.88 11.85
N LEU A 32 5.09 1.65 11.42
CA LEU A 32 4.01 1.15 10.57
C LEU A 32 3.38 2.30 9.77
N VAL A 33 3.56 2.24 8.45
CA VAL A 33 2.71 2.93 7.47
C VAL A 33 1.73 1.90 6.91
N ARG A 34 0.44 2.14 7.06
CA ARG A 34 -0.63 1.34 6.45
C ARG A 34 -0.96 1.90 5.07
N THR A 35 -0.57 1.18 4.02
CA THR A 35 -0.73 1.68 2.63
C THR A 35 -2.19 1.69 2.17
N GLU A 36 -3.06 0.94 2.84
CA GLU A 36 -4.50 0.88 2.55
C GLU A 36 -5.18 2.24 2.58
N HIS A 37 -4.86 3.03 3.61
CA HIS A 37 -5.46 4.35 3.83
C HIS A 37 -5.06 5.32 2.71
N MET A 38 -3.93 5.06 2.04
CA MET A 38 -3.49 5.83 0.88
C MET A 38 -4.35 5.58 -0.35
N PHE A 39 -5.26 4.60 -0.37
CA PHE A 39 -6.02 4.22 -1.57
C PHE A 39 -7.52 4.53 -1.52
N PHE A 40 -8.08 4.93 -0.36
CA PHE A 40 -9.52 5.13 -0.21
C PHE A 40 -10.05 6.46 -0.76
N ASP A 41 -9.19 7.46 -0.97
CA ASP A 41 -9.64 8.82 -1.30
C ASP A 41 -9.58 9.18 -2.79
N GLY A 42 -10.59 9.94 -3.22
CA GLY A 42 -10.58 10.69 -4.49
C GLY A 42 -10.35 9.83 -5.74
N GLN A 43 -9.29 10.14 -6.51
CA GLN A 43 -8.98 9.42 -7.75
C GLN A 43 -8.33 8.05 -7.48
N ARG A 44 -7.83 7.81 -6.27
CA ARG A 44 -7.11 6.59 -5.91
C ARG A 44 -8.04 5.40 -5.79
N ILE A 45 -9.20 5.61 -5.17
CA ILE A 45 -10.23 4.57 -5.09
C ILE A 45 -10.75 4.18 -6.47
N VAL A 46 -10.78 5.12 -7.42
CA VAL A 46 -11.16 4.83 -8.81
C VAL A 46 -10.10 3.93 -9.48
N ALA A 47 -8.81 4.25 -9.34
CA ALA A 47 -7.73 3.41 -9.87
C ALA A 47 -7.68 2.03 -9.19
N MET A 48 -7.90 1.96 -7.88
CA MET A 48 -8.03 0.69 -7.14
C MET A 48 -9.20 -0.15 -7.67
N ARG A 49 -10.36 0.45 -7.91
CA ARG A 49 -11.52 -0.25 -8.47
C ARG A 49 -11.28 -0.71 -9.92
N GLN A 50 -10.58 0.08 -10.73
CA GLN A 50 -10.16 -0.34 -12.08
C GLN A 50 -9.25 -1.57 -12.02
N MET A 51 -8.29 -1.58 -11.08
CA MET A 51 -7.40 -2.72 -10.83
C MET A 51 -8.19 -3.99 -10.44
N ILE A 52 -9.19 -3.85 -9.56
CA ILE A 52 -10.01 -4.98 -9.09
C ILE A 52 -10.93 -5.54 -10.20
N LEU A 53 -11.41 -4.67 -11.08
CA LEU A 53 -12.32 -5.00 -12.18
C LEU A 53 -11.60 -5.47 -13.46
N ALA A 54 -10.26 -5.37 -13.50
CA ALA A 54 -9.43 -5.80 -14.62
C ALA A 54 -9.55 -7.32 -14.86
N THR A 55 -9.74 -7.70 -16.12
CA THR A 55 -9.90 -9.11 -16.53
C THR A 55 -8.58 -9.83 -16.79
N ASP A 56 -7.51 -9.08 -17.04
CA ASP A 56 -6.17 -9.59 -17.26
C ASP A 56 -5.13 -8.74 -16.52
N GLU A 57 -3.90 -9.25 -16.50
CA GLU A 57 -2.77 -8.59 -15.84
C GLU A 57 -2.39 -7.27 -16.51
N SER A 58 -2.55 -7.14 -17.83
CA SER A 58 -2.19 -5.93 -18.57
C SER A 58 -3.05 -4.74 -18.13
N ASP A 59 -4.36 -4.92 -18.07
CA ASP A 59 -5.29 -3.91 -17.59
C ASP A 59 -5.08 -3.62 -16.09
N ARG A 60 -4.75 -4.65 -15.30
CA ARG A 60 -4.44 -4.49 -13.88
C ARG A 60 -3.21 -3.60 -13.69
N ARG A 61 -2.14 -3.83 -14.46
CA ARG A 61 -0.90 -3.03 -14.43
C ARG A 61 -1.15 -1.58 -14.83
N GLN A 62 -1.96 -1.31 -15.84
CA GLN A 62 -2.32 0.07 -16.21
C GLN A 62 -3.03 0.83 -15.08
N ALA A 63 -3.89 0.14 -14.30
CA ALA A 63 -4.52 0.73 -13.14
C ALA A 63 -3.52 0.94 -11.99
N LEU A 64 -2.61 -0.02 -11.78
CA LEU A 64 -1.54 0.05 -10.79
C LEU A 64 -0.54 1.17 -11.10
N ASP A 65 -0.24 1.48 -12.36
CA ASP A 65 0.65 2.59 -12.75
C ASP A 65 0.10 3.96 -12.29
N LYS A 66 -1.23 4.11 -12.25
CA LYS A 66 -1.85 5.32 -11.68
C LYS A 66 -1.63 5.40 -10.17
N LEU A 67 -1.80 4.27 -9.49
CA LEU A 67 -1.58 4.16 -8.05
C LEU A 67 -0.12 4.38 -7.68
N LEU A 68 0.83 3.90 -8.49
CA LEU A 68 2.26 4.07 -8.32
C LEU A 68 2.65 5.54 -8.16
N VAL A 69 2.19 6.40 -9.07
CA VAL A 69 2.52 7.83 -9.05
C VAL A 69 2.05 8.48 -7.74
N MET A 70 0.83 8.16 -7.33
CA MET A 70 0.20 8.74 -6.15
C MET A 70 0.82 8.21 -4.84
N GLN A 71 1.07 6.91 -4.76
CA GLN A 71 1.69 6.28 -3.59
C GLN A 71 3.15 6.70 -3.43
N ARG A 72 3.91 6.79 -4.53
CA ARG A 72 5.30 7.26 -4.50
C ARG A 72 5.37 8.67 -3.92
N GLN A 73 4.47 9.56 -4.32
CA GLN A 73 4.44 10.93 -3.81
C GLN A 73 4.21 10.98 -2.28
N ASP A 74 3.27 10.18 -1.76
CA ASP A 74 3.03 10.13 -0.32
C ASP A 74 4.27 9.64 0.44
N ILE A 75 4.92 8.60 -0.08
CA ILE A 75 6.11 8.01 0.54
C ILE A 75 7.31 8.97 0.49
N ILE A 76 7.46 9.76 -0.59
CA ILE A 76 8.46 10.84 -0.68
C ILE A 76 8.26 11.81 0.48
N GLU A 77 7.04 12.27 0.73
CA GLU A 77 6.75 13.19 1.83
C GLU A 77 7.10 12.57 3.19
N LEU A 78 6.74 11.29 3.42
CA LEU A 78 7.07 10.59 4.65
C LEU A 78 8.60 10.50 4.87
N PHE A 79 9.36 10.13 3.84
CA PHE A 79 10.82 10.05 3.92
C PHE A 79 11.46 11.42 4.17
N GLN A 80 10.99 12.47 3.50
CA GLN A 80 11.47 13.84 3.71
C GLN A 80 11.22 14.31 5.15
N ILE A 81 10.03 14.05 5.69
CA ILE A 81 9.69 14.42 7.06
C ILE A 81 10.55 13.65 8.05
N MET A 82 10.79 12.36 7.80
CA MET A 82 11.57 11.52 8.71
C MET A 82 13.07 11.81 8.69
N ASP A 83 13.60 12.48 7.66
CA ASP A 83 14.98 13.00 7.61
C ASP A 83 16.02 11.97 8.06
N GLY A 84 16.00 10.79 7.42
CA GLY A 84 16.91 9.68 7.70
C GLY A 84 16.50 8.75 8.85
N ASN A 85 15.42 9.05 9.58
CA ASN A 85 14.82 8.05 10.47
C ASN A 85 14.12 6.94 9.66
N PRO A 86 14.10 5.69 10.17
CA PRO A 86 13.53 4.55 9.45
C PRO A 86 12.02 4.65 9.30
N VAL A 87 11.53 4.25 8.12
CA VAL A 87 10.11 4.20 7.76
C VAL A 87 9.76 2.79 7.31
N THR A 88 8.95 2.10 8.10
CA THR A 88 8.42 0.77 7.77
C THR A 88 7.10 0.91 7.02
N VAL A 89 7.11 0.56 5.74
CA VAL A 89 5.92 0.57 4.88
C VAL A 89 5.35 -0.83 4.78
N ARG A 90 4.14 -1.02 5.29
CA ARG A 90 3.42 -2.30 5.18
C ARG A 90 2.70 -2.38 3.85
N LEU A 91 2.94 -3.46 3.11
CA LEU A 91 2.22 -3.75 1.87
C LEU A 91 0.72 -3.93 2.12
N LEU A 92 -0.07 -3.92 1.05
CA LEU A 92 -1.52 -4.01 1.09
C LEU A 92 -2.00 -5.26 1.87
N ASP A 93 -2.82 -5.02 2.88
CA ASP A 93 -3.31 -5.97 3.87
C ASP A 93 -4.79 -6.38 3.73
N PRO A 94 -5.75 -5.52 3.37
CA PRO A 94 -7.18 -5.84 3.40
C PRO A 94 -7.58 -6.62 2.15
N PRO A 95 -8.63 -7.43 2.26
CA PRO A 95 -9.22 -8.10 1.12
C PRO A 95 -9.82 -7.09 0.13
N LEU A 96 -9.85 -7.45 -1.15
CA LEU A 96 -10.25 -6.53 -2.21
C LEU A 96 -11.73 -6.10 -2.14
N HIS A 97 -12.59 -6.85 -1.46
CA HIS A 97 -14.00 -6.46 -1.31
C HIS A 97 -14.18 -5.17 -0.50
N GLU A 98 -13.23 -4.79 0.36
CA GLU A 98 -13.31 -3.53 1.12
C GLU A 98 -13.25 -2.29 0.20
N PHE A 99 -12.73 -2.43 -1.02
CA PHE A 99 -12.64 -1.33 -2.00
C PHE A 99 -13.82 -1.31 -3.01
N ILE A 100 -14.65 -2.34 -3.00
CA ILE A 100 -15.80 -2.47 -3.91
C ILE A 100 -17.07 -1.98 -3.20
N PRO A 101 -17.89 -1.14 -3.87
CA PRO A 101 -19.12 -0.63 -3.26
C PRO A 101 -20.13 -1.76 -3.00
N HIS A 102 -20.94 -1.58 -1.96
CA HIS A 102 -21.97 -2.55 -1.56
C HIS A 102 -23.37 -2.14 -2.01
N THR A 103 -23.60 -0.85 -2.31
CA THR A 103 -24.90 -0.37 -2.78
C THR A 103 -24.95 -0.32 -4.31
N GLU A 104 -26.14 -0.58 -4.86
CA GLU A 104 -26.34 -0.56 -6.31
C GLU A 104 -26.09 0.82 -6.94
N ALA A 105 -26.44 1.88 -6.22
CA ALA A 105 -26.18 3.25 -6.63
C ALA A 105 -24.67 3.52 -6.78
N GLU A 106 -23.87 3.11 -5.80
CA GLU A 106 -22.42 3.26 -5.85
C GLU A 106 -21.78 2.34 -6.90
N MET A 107 -22.27 1.10 -7.05
CA MET A 107 -21.82 0.20 -8.11
C MET A 107 -22.04 0.80 -9.49
N THR A 108 -23.15 1.52 -9.70
CA THR A 108 -23.43 2.24 -10.95
C THR A 108 -22.42 3.35 -11.22
N LEU A 109 -22.05 4.12 -10.18
CA LEU A 109 -21.01 5.14 -10.29
C LEU A 109 -19.64 4.54 -10.64
N VAL A 110 -19.30 3.41 -10.02
CA VAL A 110 -18.05 2.68 -10.30
C VAL A 110 -18.03 2.12 -11.71
N ALA A 111 -19.13 1.51 -12.16
CA ALA A 111 -19.26 1.01 -13.53
C ALA A 111 -19.02 2.12 -14.55
N LYS A 112 -19.63 3.29 -14.35
CA LYS A 112 -19.46 4.47 -15.21
C LYS A 112 -18.02 4.99 -15.18
N ALA A 113 -17.41 5.11 -14.01
CA ALA A 113 -16.04 5.63 -13.85
C ALA A 113 -14.97 4.67 -14.40
N ALA A 114 -15.20 3.36 -14.32
CA ALA A 114 -14.32 2.32 -14.85
C ALA A 114 -14.60 2.01 -16.33
N GLY A 115 -15.68 2.53 -16.92
CA GLY A 115 -16.06 2.24 -18.31
C GLY A 115 -16.49 0.79 -18.54
N VAL A 116 -17.03 0.12 -17.52
CA VAL A 116 -17.45 -1.30 -17.59
C VAL A 116 -18.96 -1.45 -17.35
N PRO A 117 -19.58 -2.54 -17.82
CA PRO A 117 -20.98 -2.83 -17.52
C PRO A 117 -21.23 -3.01 -16.02
N LEU A 118 -22.38 -2.53 -15.51
CA LEU A 118 -22.78 -2.71 -14.11
C LEU A 118 -22.78 -4.18 -13.67
N GLU A 119 -23.21 -5.09 -14.56
CA GLU A 119 -23.16 -6.53 -14.31
C GLU A 119 -21.76 -7.04 -13.99
N ARG A 120 -20.72 -6.45 -14.58
CA ARG A 120 -19.34 -6.82 -14.26
C ARG A 120 -18.98 -6.44 -12.82
N VAL A 121 -19.41 -5.27 -12.38
CA VAL A 121 -19.20 -4.80 -11.00
C VAL A 121 -19.95 -5.71 -10.01
N ARG A 122 -21.21 -6.04 -10.30
CA ARG A 122 -22.02 -6.96 -9.47
C ARG A 122 -21.37 -8.33 -9.36
N ARG A 123 -20.98 -8.91 -10.50
CA ARG A 123 -20.32 -10.22 -10.53
C ARG A 123 -19.02 -10.20 -9.73
N ARG A 124 -18.19 -9.17 -9.91
CA ARG A 124 -16.92 -9.07 -9.19
C ARG A 124 -17.10 -8.86 -7.69
N ALA A 125 -18.11 -8.07 -7.28
CA ALA A 125 -18.46 -7.91 -5.88
C ALA A 125 -18.87 -9.24 -5.23
N ALA A 126 -19.67 -10.04 -5.93
CA ALA A 126 -20.08 -11.37 -5.47
C ALA A 126 -18.90 -12.37 -5.41
N GLU A 127 -18.00 -12.35 -6.38
CA GLU A 127 -16.79 -13.19 -6.41
C GLU A 127 -15.83 -12.89 -5.23
N LEU A 128 -15.75 -11.63 -4.81
CA LEU A 128 -14.86 -11.20 -3.73
C LEU A 128 -15.52 -11.28 -2.35
N GLN A 129 -16.81 -11.65 -2.30
CA GLN A 129 -17.52 -11.80 -1.04
C GLN A 129 -17.02 -13.05 -0.31
N GLU A 130 -16.55 -12.86 0.91
CA GLU A 130 -16.03 -13.92 1.76
C GLU A 130 -16.90 -14.09 3.00
N ALA A 131 -17.03 -15.32 3.47
CA ALA A 131 -17.75 -15.59 4.73
C ALA A 131 -17.05 -14.96 5.94
N ASN A 132 -15.70 -14.96 5.95
CA ASN A 132 -14.88 -14.42 7.03
C ASN A 132 -13.71 -13.58 6.49
N PRO A 133 -13.90 -12.29 6.20
CA PRO A 133 -12.88 -11.39 5.65
C PRO A 133 -11.56 -11.34 6.43
N MET A 134 -11.61 -11.48 7.75
CA MET A 134 -10.40 -11.46 8.60
C MET A 134 -9.43 -12.62 8.30
N LEU A 135 -9.94 -13.75 7.82
CA LEU A 135 -9.15 -14.96 7.52
C LEU A 135 -9.05 -15.24 6.02
N GLY A 136 -9.54 -14.33 5.18
CA GLY A 136 -9.72 -14.52 3.74
C GLY A 136 -8.48 -14.26 2.89
N HIS A 137 -8.73 -13.88 1.64
CA HIS A 137 -7.74 -13.59 0.61
C HIS A 137 -7.23 -12.15 0.72
N ARG A 138 -6.25 -11.98 1.61
CA ARG A 138 -5.72 -10.68 2.02
C ARG A 138 -4.23 -10.76 2.35
N GLY A 139 -3.58 -9.62 2.57
CA GLY A 139 -2.16 -9.55 2.93
C GLY A 139 -1.23 -10.29 1.96
N CYS A 140 -0.25 -11.04 2.48
CA CYS A 140 0.71 -11.78 1.66
C CYS A 140 0.04 -12.69 0.62
N ARG A 141 -1.10 -13.32 0.95
CA ARG A 141 -1.82 -14.24 0.05
C ARG A 141 -2.30 -13.53 -1.21
N LEU A 142 -2.73 -12.27 -1.07
CA LEU A 142 -3.15 -11.43 -2.19
C LEU A 142 -1.96 -11.06 -3.06
N ALA A 143 -0.85 -10.67 -2.45
CA ALA A 143 0.40 -10.35 -3.14
C ALA A 143 1.02 -11.56 -3.85
N ILE A 144 0.78 -12.79 -3.39
CA ILE A 144 1.23 -14.02 -4.05
C ILE A 144 0.39 -14.29 -5.31
N THR A 145 -0.92 -14.10 -5.26
CA THR A 145 -1.81 -14.31 -6.41
C THR A 145 -1.75 -13.20 -7.45
N TYR A 146 -1.46 -11.98 -7.01
CA TYR A 146 -1.35 -10.78 -7.85
C TYR A 146 -0.01 -10.08 -7.55
N PRO A 147 1.13 -10.66 -7.97
CA PRO A 147 2.47 -10.14 -7.69
C PRO A 147 2.66 -8.71 -8.17
N GLU A 148 1.96 -8.30 -9.23
CA GLU A 148 1.99 -6.93 -9.77
C GLU A 148 1.60 -5.86 -8.73
N ILE A 149 0.77 -6.20 -7.72
CA ILE A 149 0.44 -5.31 -6.60
C ILE A 149 1.69 -5.08 -5.72
N CYS A 150 2.39 -6.16 -5.38
CA CYS A 150 3.62 -6.10 -4.59
C CYS A 150 4.74 -5.36 -5.34
N GLU A 151 4.90 -5.64 -6.63
CA GLU A 151 5.86 -4.96 -7.50
C GLU A 151 5.59 -3.45 -7.52
N MET A 152 4.35 -3.03 -7.75
CA MET A 152 3.99 -1.61 -7.77
C MET A 152 4.32 -0.91 -6.44
N GLN A 153 3.95 -1.51 -5.31
CA GLN A 153 4.22 -0.91 -4.00
C GLN A 153 5.71 -0.89 -3.66
N ALA A 154 6.45 -1.96 -3.96
CA ALA A 154 7.90 -2.00 -3.79
C ALA A 154 8.59 -0.92 -4.63
N ARG A 155 8.19 -0.80 -5.90
CA ARG A 155 8.68 0.24 -6.80
C ARG A 155 8.39 1.64 -6.25
N ALA A 156 7.19 1.91 -5.75
CA ALA A 156 6.83 3.18 -5.15
C ALA A 156 7.76 3.53 -3.97
N ILE A 157 8.05 2.55 -3.10
CA ILE A 157 8.92 2.71 -1.93
C ILE A 157 10.36 3.03 -2.36
N PHE A 158 10.94 2.24 -3.26
CA PHE A 158 12.35 2.39 -3.64
C PHE A 158 12.59 3.59 -4.56
N GLU A 159 11.67 3.91 -5.47
CA GLU A 159 11.76 5.14 -6.27
C GLU A 159 11.68 6.38 -5.38
N ALA A 160 10.78 6.38 -4.39
CA ALA A 160 10.67 7.47 -3.41
C ALA A 160 11.96 7.62 -2.59
N ALA A 161 12.51 6.51 -2.09
CA ALA A 161 13.76 6.52 -1.35
C ALA A 161 14.93 7.05 -2.20
N ALA A 162 15.05 6.60 -3.45
CA ALA A 162 16.09 7.06 -4.38
C ALA A 162 15.94 8.56 -4.70
N GLU A 163 14.72 9.04 -4.92
CA GLU A 163 14.45 10.45 -5.20
C GLU A 163 14.82 11.35 -4.01
N VAL A 164 14.39 10.99 -2.81
CA VAL A 164 14.73 11.72 -1.58
C VAL A 164 16.24 11.65 -1.32
N GLY A 165 16.87 10.50 -1.53
CA GLY A 165 18.31 10.29 -1.31
C GLY A 165 19.23 11.14 -2.19
N ARG A 166 18.77 11.57 -3.38
CA ARG A 166 19.53 12.48 -4.27
C ARG A 166 19.61 13.91 -3.77
N SER A 167 18.61 14.36 -3.00
CA SER A 167 18.47 15.74 -2.55
C SER A 167 18.71 15.93 -1.05
N SER A 168 18.63 14.84 -0.27
CA SER A 168 18.68 14.87 1.18
C SER A 168 20.09 14.68 1.73
N LYS A 169 20.41 15.37 2.84
CA LYS A 169 21.71 15.22 3.53
C LYS A 169 21.86 13.86 4.22
N LYS A 170 20.74 13.31 4.69
CA LYS A 170 20.66 11.97 5.28
C LYS A 170 19.92 11.05 4.34
N GLN A 171 20.44 9.84 4.15
CA GLN A 171 19.80 8.87 3.30
C GLN A 171 18.53 8.33 3.96
N PRO A 172 17.42 8.20 3.22
CA PRO A 172 16.21 7.58 3.74
C PRO A 172 16.45 6.11 4.06
N VAL A 173 15.87 5.63 5.15
CA VAL A 173 15.94 4.22 5.56
C VAL A 173 14.57 3.58 5.32
N ALA A 174 14.44 2.93 4.17
CA ALA A 174 13.23 2.24 3.74
C ALA A 174 13.20 0.81 4.30
N GLU A 175 12.11 0.45 4.97
CA GLU A 175 11.84 -0.91 5.44
C GLU A 175 10.51 -1.38 4.85
N VAL A 176 10.50 -2.53 4.17
CA VAL A 176 9.27 -3.11 3.59
C VAL A 176 8.75 -4.20 4.51
N MET A 177 7.49 -4.11 4.92
CA MET A 177 6.84 -5.11 5.77
C MET A 177 5.75 -5.87 5.01
N VAL A 178 5.88 -7.20 4.96
CA VAL A 178 4.89 -8.10 4.37
C VAL A 178 3.86 -8.51 5.42
N PRO A 179 2.56 -8.20 5.24
CA PRO A 179 1.53 -8.55 6.22
C PRO A 179 1.11 -10.03 6.18
N LEU A 180 0.65 -10.54 7.32
CA LEU A 180 -0.03 -11.84 7.45
C LEU A 180 0.75 -13.07 6.95
N VAL A 181 2.08 -13.03 7.02
CA VAL A 181 2.93 -14.19 6.73
C VAL A 181 2.70 -15.27 7.78
N ALA A 182 2.47 -16.51 7.34
CA ALA A 182 2.37 -17.67 8.23
C ALA A 182 3.57 -18.62 8.08
N THR A 183 4.20 -18.64 6.89
CA THR A 183 5.30 -19.54 6.55
C THR A 183 6.53 -18.80 6.03
N THR A 184 7.69 -19.44 6.10
CA THR A 184 8.93 -18.83 5.61
C THR A 184 8.93 -18.72 4.08
N GLU A 185 8.24 -19.65 3.41
CA GLU A 185 8.12 -19.78 1.97
C GLU A 185 7.32 -18.63 1.37
N GLU A 186 6.20 -18.24 2.00
CA GLU A 186 5.43 -17.05 1.60
C GLU A 186 6.29 -15.79 1.64
N LEU A 187 7.07 -15.59 2.71
CA LEU A 187 7.95 -14.45 2.84
C LEU A 187 9.10 -14.48 1.82
N LYS A 188 9.73 -15.65 1.61
CA LYS A 188 10.80 -15.81 0.62
C LYS A 188 10.31 -15.49 -0.79
N LEU A 189 9.11 -15.93 -1.15
CA LEU A 189 8.53 -15.67 -2.46
C LEU A 189 8.32 -14.18 -2.68
N LEU A 190 7.67 -13.48 -1.73
CA LEU A 190 7.43 -12.05 -1.84
C LEU A 190 8.70 -11.22 -1.72
N LYS A 191 9.65 -11.63 -0.87
CA LYS A 191 11.00 -11.03 -0.86
C LYS A 191 11.66 -11.11 -2.22
N GLY A 192 11.55 -12.25 -2.91
CA GLY A 192 12.08 -12.40 -4.27
C GLY A 192 11.43 -11.46 -5.28
N VAL A 193 10.14 -11.14 -5.14
CA VAL A 193 9.44 -10.13 -5.96
C VAL A 193 9.95 -8.73 -5.64
N ILE A 194 10.04 -8.39 -4.35
CA ILE A 194 10.53 -7.08 -3.86
C ILE A 194 11.97 -6.84 -4.33
N ASP A 195 12.87 -7.80 -4.12
CA ASP A 195 14.30 -7.68 -4.46
C ASP A 195 14.53 -7.55 -5.98
N LYS A 196 13.68 -8.15 -6.82
CA LYS A 196 13.75 -7.99 -8.29
C LYS A 196 13.26 -6.63 -8.78
N THR A 197 12.41 -5.98 -7.99
CA THR A 197 11.80 -4.69 -8.34
C THR A 197 12.65 -3.51 -7.86
N ALA A 198 13.39 -3.70 -6.77
CA ALA A 198 14.24 -2.72 -6.09
C ALA A 198 15.46 -2.29 -6.90
#